data_AF-A0AAV6Y844-F1
#
_entry.id   AF-A0AAV6Y844-F1
#
_cell.length_a   1.000
_cell.length_b   1.000
_cell.length_c   1.000
_cell.angle_alpha   90.00
_cell.angle_beta   90.00
_cell.angle_gamma   90.00
#
_symmetry.space_group_name_H-M   'P 1'
#
loop_
_entity.id
_entity.type
_entity.pdbx_description
1 polymer ?
#
loop_
_entity_poly.entity_id
_entity_poly.type
_entity_poly.pdbx_seq_one_letter_code
_entity_poly.pdbx_strand_id
1 'polypeptide(L)'
;MALLRFSHFPPNSSSLISHKSHLNSTNYTKTPNNFLITPPHPRRRKPNPLRCSAASFPEKHHTNSPKSNDVVELPLFPLPFVLFPGAILPLKIFEFRHRIMVQTLLHTDLRFGVIYTDAAASGATAVGCVGEVIKHERLADDRFFLICKGQERFRVTKLVRTKPYLVAAVTWLEDRPSSGEVKDLDAVADDVEMHMKDVIRLSNRLNGKQTEKDKEIRDLRKNLFPTPFSFFVGSKFEGAPREQQALLELEDTAVRLRREKETLRNALNYLTAASAFEGVTREQQALLELEAVRLRREKETLRNALNYLTAASAVKDVFPSS
;
A
#
# COMPACT_ATOMS: atom_id res chain seq x y z
N MET A 1 4.66 -19.57 4.22
CA MET A 1 3.23 -19.31 4.42
C MET A 1 3.00 -17.83 4.17
N ALA A 2 2.15 -17.48 3.22
CA ALA A 2 1.80 -16.09 2.92
C ALA A 2 1.11 -15.49 4.16
N LEU A 3 1.53 -14.30 4.60
CA LEU A 3 0.81 -13.57 5.64
C LEU A 3 0.21 -12.34 4.97
N LEU A 4 -1.12 -12.23 4.97
CA LEU A 4 -1.77 -10.97 4.62
C LEU A 4 -1.35 -9.93 5.67
N ARG A 5 -0.44 -9.01 5.29
CA ARG A 5 -0.19 -7.81 6.07
C ARG A 5 -0.89 -6.65 5.37
N PHE A 6 -1.67 -5.90 6.14
CA PHE A 6 -2.28 -4.66 5.67
C PHE A 6 -1.36 -3.53 6.12
N SER A 7 -0.38 -3.17 5.28
CA SER A 7 0.37 -1.92 5.48
C SER A 7 -0.56 -0.72 5.30
N HIS A 8 -0.35 0.30 6.13
CA HIS A 8 -1.19 1.49 6.23
C HIS A 8 -1.27 2.25 4.89
N PHE A 9 -2.47 2.64 4.47
CA PHE A 9 -2.65 3.74 3.53
C PHE A 9 -2.26 5.05 4.24
N PRO A 10 -1.47 5.96 3.62
CA PRO A 10 -1.36 7.31 4.15
C PRO A 10 -2.73 8.01 4.00
N PRO A 11 -3.20 8.78 5.00
CA PRO A 11 -4.39 9.57 4.84
C PRO A 11 -4.14 10.69 3.82
N ASN A 12 -5.11 10.92 2.94
CA ASN A 12 -5.19 12.13 2.13
C ASN A 12 -5.25 13.35 3.08
N SER A 13 -4.18 14.14 3.12
CA SER A 13 -4.21 15.44 3.78
C SER A 13 -4.75 16.49 2.80
N SER A 14 -6.07 16.67 2.81
CA SER A 14 -6.72 17.86 2.25
C SER A 14 -7.59 18.47 3.34
N SER A 15 -7.02 19.41 4.10
CA SER A 15 -7.62 20.71 4.48
C SER A 15 -7.01 21.31 5.75
N LEU A 16 -7.00 22.65 5.74
CA LEU A 16 -6.80 23.61 6.84
C LEU A 16 -5.35 23.94 7.23
N ILE A 17 -4.94 25.18 6.93
CA ILE A 17 -4.88 26.26 7.92
C ILE A 17 -4.95 27.62 7.18
N SER A 18 -6.00 28.36 7.47
CA SER A 18 -6.13 29.79 7.23
C SER A 18 -5.46 30.52 8.38
N HIS A 19 -4.49 31.40 8.09
CA HIS A 19 -4.14 32.48 9.01
C HIS A 19 -4.16 33.82 8.26
N LYS A 20 -5.20 34.59 8.58
CA LYS A 20 -5.24 36.05 8.45
C LYS A 20 -4.21 36.66 9.40
N SER A 21 -3.44 37.62 8.92
CA SER A 21 -2.79 38.62 9.76
C SER A 21 -3.20 40.01 9.27
N HIS A 22 -4.05 40.65 10.08
CA HIS A 22 -4.34 42.08 10.03
C HIS A 22 -3.12 42.88 10.49
N LEU A 23 -2.79 43.96 9.77
CA LEU A 23 -2.20 45.16 10.36
C LEU A 23 -2.90 46.39 9.76
N ASN A 24 -3.49 47.16 10.68
CA ASN A 24 -3.99 48.54 10.63
C ASN A 24 -2.92 49.52 10.10
N SER A 25 -3.12 50.78 9.72
CA SER A 25 -4.21 51.77 9.64
C SER A 25 -3.57 53.00 8.96
N THR A 26 -4.33 53.81 8.19
CA THR A 26 -4.41 55.31 8.31
C THR A 26 -5.18 55.93 7.13
N ASN A 27 -6.47 56.21 7.36
CA ASN A 27 -7.14 57.52 7.35
C ASN A 27 -7.01 58.58 6.23
N TYR A 28 -8.21 59.00 5.74
CA TYR A 28 -8.70 60.35 5.34
C TYR A 28 -8.08 61.02 4.08
N THR A 29 -8.75 61.77 3.18
CA THR A 29 -10.06 62.46 3.12
C THR A 29 -10.41 62.89 1.67
N LYS A 30 -11.72 63.10 1.44
CA LYS A 30 -12.49 63.84 0.42
C LYS A 30 -11.83 64.84 -0.58
N THR A 31 -12.43 64.83 -1.78
CA THR A 31 -12.52 65.84 -2.89
C THR A 31 -13.15 67.18 -2.44
N PRO A 32 -13.27 68.31 -3.24
CA PRO A 32 -13.60 68.39 -4.68
C PRO A 32 -13.18 69.64 -5.55
N ASN A 33 -13.60 69.61 -6.83
CA ASN A 33 -13.97 70.72 -7.76
C ASN A 33 -12.87 71.66 -8.32
N ASN A 34 -12.93 72.26 -9.54
CA ASN A 34 -13.72 72.15 -10.79
C ASN A 34 -13.11 73.16 -11.82
N PHE A 35 -13.51 73.09 -13.10
CA PHE A 35 -13.37 74.10 -14.21
C PHE A 35 -12.01 74.19 -14.95
N LEU A 36 -11.84 74.43 -16.28
CA LEU A 36 -12.71 74.67 -17.45
C LEU A 36 -11.85 74.67 -18.76
N ILE A 37 -12.50 74.40 -19.92
CA ILE A 37 -12.20 74.87 -21.31
C ILE A 37 -11.26 74.03 -22.25
N THR A 38 -11.87 73.53 -23.34
CA THR A 38 -11.35 73.07 -24.67
C THR A 38 -11.52 74.21 -25.72
N PRO A 39 -11.13 74.17 -27.04
CA PRO A 39 -10.69 73.06 -27.97
C PRO A 39 -9.55 73.51 -28.96
N PRO A 40 -9.36 73.01 -30.23
CA PRO A 40 -9.36 71.66 -30.82
C PRO A 40 -8.06 71.25 -31.58
N HIS A 41 -7.82 69.91 -31.67
CA HIS A 41 -7.23 69.03 -32.73
C HIS A 41 -6.12 69.47 -33.73
N PRO A 42 -5.19 68.57 -34.17
CA PRO A 42 -5.51 67.21 -34.65
C PRO A 42 -4.57 66.02 -34.28
N ARG A 43 -5.23 64.87 -34.11
CA ARG A 43 -4.86 63.45 -34.30
C ARG A 43 -3.37 63.11 -34.56
N ARG A 44 -2.71 62.56 -33.54
CA ARG A 44 -1.47 61.76 -33.67
C ARG A 44 -1.72 60.33 -33.19
N ARG A 45 -1.52 59.36 -34.09
CA ARG A 45 -1.70 57.91 -33.89
C ARG A 45 -0.82 57.41 -32.74
N LYS A 46 -1.41 56.74 -31.75
CA LYS A 46 -0.67 55.99 -30.71
C LYS A 46 -0.28 54.61 -31.26
N PRO A 47 0.90 54.07 -30.91
CA PRO A 47 1.25 52.69 -31.22
C PRO A 47 0.51 51.74 -30.26
N ASN A 48 -0.05 50.66 -30.78
CA ASN A 48 -0.62 49.57 -29.99
C ASN A 48 0.50 48.87 -29.19
N PRO A 49 0.35 48.64 -27.87
CA PRO A 49 1.09 47.58 -27.22
C PRO A 49 0.49 46.26 -27.67
N LEU A 50 1.30 45.46 -28.37
CA LEU A 50 0.95 44.11 -28.79
C LEU A 50 0.59 43.28 -27.56
N ARG A 51 -0.66 42.85 -27.55
CA ARG A 51 -1.26 41.89 -26.64
C ARG A 51 -0.71 40.52 -27.01
N CYS A 52 0.25 39.99 -26.25
CA CYS A 52 0.66 38.60 -26.37
C CYS A 52 -0.46 37.70 -25.86
N SER A 53 -1.30 37.24 -26.80
CA SER A 53 -2.22 36.14 -26.58
C SER A 53 -1.45 34.85 -26.32
N ALA A 54 -1.93 34.12 -25.33
CA ALA A 54 -1.77 32.70 -25.06
C ALA A 54 -0.97 31.92 -26.11
N ALA A 55 0.25 31.51 -25.73
CA ALA A 55 0.96 30.45 -26.42
C ALA A 55 0.12 29.17 -26.29
N SER A 56 -0.39 28.74 -27.43
CA SER A 56 -1.05 27.47 -27.64
C SER A 56 -0.05 26.35 -27.33
N PHE A 57 -0.20 25.71 -26.17
CA PHE A 57 0.44 24.44 -25.92
C PHE A 57 -0.14 23.42 -26.90
N PRO A 58 0.68 22.65 -27.63
CA PRO A 58 0.15 21.54 -28.40
C PRO A 58 -0.24 20.43 -27.42
N GLU A 59 -1.52 20.37 -27.04
CA GLU A 59 -2.14 19.18 -26.47
C GLU A 59 -2.09 18.06 -27.51
N LYS A 60 -0.97 17.34 -27.56
CA LYS A 60 -0.91 15.99 -28.10
C LYS A 60 -0.96 15.02 -26.93
N HIS A 61 -2.15 14.86 -26.36
CA HIS A 61 -2.48 13.61 -25.70
C HIS A 61 -2.58 12.55 -26.80
N HIS A 62 -1.49 11.82 -27.03
CA HIS A 62 -1.54 10.56 -27.75
C HIS A 62 -2.32 9.56 -26.90
N THR A 63 -3.64 9.61 -26.98
CA THR A 63 -4.51 8.49 -26.59
C THR A 63 -4.47 7.44 -27.69
N ASN A 64 -3.28 6.92 -27.99
CA ASN A 64 -3.18 5.66 -28.70
C ASN A 64 -3.09 4.61 -27.60
N SER A 65 -4.20 3.91 -27.34
CA SER A 65 -4.09 2.60 -26.69
C SER A 65 -3.14 1.78 -27.57
N PRO A 66 -1.95 1.39 -27.10
CA PRO A 66 -1.05 0.62 -27.93
C PRO A 66 -1.78 -0.66 -28.35
N LYS A 67 -1.75 -0.97 -29.65
CA LYS A 67 -2.36 -2.22 -30.12
C LYS A 67 -1.57 -3.36 -29.49
N SER A 68 -2.23 -4.47 -29.18
CA SER A 68 -1.63 -5.62 -28.47
C SER A 68 -0.36 -6.19 -29.11
N ASN A 69 -0.06 -5.85 -30.37
CA ASN A 69 1.12 -6.28 -31.11
C ASN A 69 2.24 -5.23 -31.26
N ASP A 70 2.10 -4.03 -30.68
CA ASP A 70 3.16 -3.02 -30.76
C ASP A 70 4.30 -3.40 -29.80
N VAL A 71 5.46 -3.72 -30.38
CA VAL A 71 6.68 -4.01 -29.61
C VAL A 71 7.24 -2.71 -29.06
N VAL A 72 7.29 -2.58 -27.74
CA VAL A 72 7.79 -1.39 -27.04
C VAL A 72 9.10 -1.72 -26.33
N GLU A 73 10.10 -0.83 -26.42
CA GLU A 73 11.31 -0.94 -25.61
C GLU A 73 11.08 -0.35 -24.22
N LEU A 74 11.24 -1.17 -23.19
CA LEU A 74 10.96 -0.80 -21.82
C LEU A 74 12.21 -1.01 -20.94
N PRO A 75 12.69 0.01 -20.21
CA PRO A 75 13.67 -0.17 -19.15
C PRO A 75 13.12 -1.11 -18.08
N LEU A 76 13.88 -2.12 -17.68
CA LEU A 76 13.43 -3.12 -16.71
C LEU A 76 14.16 -2.99 -15.37
N PHE A 77 13.39 -3.11 -14.29
CA PHE A 77 13.82 -3.16 -12.91
C PHE A 77 13.57 -4.56 -12.34
N PRO A 78 14.61 -5.40 -12.20
CA PRO A 78 14.49 -6.68 -11.51
C PRO A 78 14.37 -6.47 -10.01
N LEU A 79 13.29 -6.94 -9.40
CA LEU A 79 13.00 -6.76 -7.98
C LEU A 79 12.59 -8.09 -7.32
N PRO A 80 12.86 -8.28 -6.02
CA PRO A 80 12.46 -9.49 -5.28
C PRO A 80 10.97 -9.49 -4.88
N PHE A 81 10.15 -8.64 -5.50
CA PHE A 81 8.72 -8.50 -5.26
C PHE A 81 7.97 -8.26 -6.57
N VAL A 82 6.67 -8.57 -6.55
CA VAL A 82 5.80 -8.54 -7.73
C VAL A 82 4.96 -7.26 -7.68
N LEU A 83 4.99 -6.47 -8.76
CA LEU A 83 4.11 -5.31 -8.93
C LEU A 83 2.82 -5.73 -9.63
N PHE A 84 1.67 -5.29 -9.12
CA PHE A 84 0.37 -5.52 -9.73
C PHE A 84 -0.22 -4.22 -10.32
N PRO A 85 -1.07 -4.33 -11.35
CA PRO A 85 -1.90 -3.22 -11.81
C PRO A 85 -2.64 -2.54 -10.66
N GLY A 86 -2.58 -1.21 -10.61
CA GLY A 86 -3.19 -0.38 -9.57
C GLY A 86 -2.47 -0.34 -8.23
N ALA A 87 -1.50 -1.22 -7.97
CA ALA A 87 -0.76 -1.24 -6.71
C ALA A 87 0.26 -0.08 -6.62
N ILE A 88 0.48 0.43 -5.41
CA ILE A 88 1.47 1.47 -5.15
C ILE A 88 2.79 0.82 -4.72
N LEU A 89 3.89 1.27 -5.31
CA LEU A 89 5.23 0.77 -5.04
C LEU A 89 6.17 1.92 -4.68
N PRO A 90 6.49 2.09 -3.38
CA PRO A 90 7.56 2.97 -2.95
C PRO A 90 8.94 2.35 -3.24
N LEU A 91 9.84 3.08 -3.89
CA LEU A 91 11.19 2.61 -4.23
C LEU A 91 12.25 3.60 -3.79
N LYS A 92 13.27 3.10 -3.09
CA LYS A 92 14.50 3.83 -2.82
C LYS A 92 15.59 3.38 -3.79
N ILE A 93 16.04 4.30 -4.64
CA ILE A 93 17.02 4.05 -5.68
C ILE A 93 18.38 4.53 -5.19
N PHE A 94 19.27 3.58 -4.92
CA PHE A 94 20.64 3.83 -4.47
C PHE A 94 21.70 3.28 -5.43
N GLU A 95 21.40 2.20 -6.14
CA GLU A 95 22.35 1.59 -7.07
C GLU A 95 22.63 2.49 -8.28
N PHE A 96 23.91 2.63 -8.64
CA PHE A 96 24.36 3.52 -9.72
C PHE A 96 23.64 3.30 -11.06
N ARG A 97 23.51 2.04 -11.50
CA ARG A 97 22.79 1.71 -12.74
C ARG A 97 21.34 2.17 -12.76
N HIS A 98 20.62 2.01 -11.64
CA HIS A 98 19.23 2.41 -11.54
C HIS A 98 19.09 3.93 -11.38
N ARG A 99 20.08 4.62 -10.80
CA ARG A 99 20.13 6.09 -10.81
C ARG A 99 20.20 6.64 -12.24
N ILE A 100 21.04 6.05 -13.10
CA ILE A 100 21.10 6.41 -14.53
C ILE A 100 19.75 6.15 -15.21
N MET A 101 19.12 5.01 -14.91
CA MET A 101 17.79 4.68 -15.44
C MET A 101 16.77 5.75 -15.07
N VAL A 102 16.68 6.11 -13.78
CA VAL A 102 15.73 7.14 -13.30
C VAL A 102 16.00 8.49 -13.94
N GLN A 103 17.27 8.90 -14.07
CA GLN A 103 17.64 10.14 -14.78
C GLN A 103 17.10 10.15 -16.22
N THR A 104 17.15 8.99 -16.89
CA THR A 104 16.59 8.84 -18.24
C THR A 104 15.06 8.90 -18.22
N LEU A 105 14.42 8.24 -17.24
CA LEU A 105 12.97 8.23 -17.09
C LEU A 105 12.39 9.63 -16.89
N LEU A 106 13.08 10.51 -16.15
CA LEU A 106 12.68 11.90 -15.91
C LEU A 106 12.60 12.76 -17.19
N HIS A 107 13.19 12.30 -18.30
CA HIS A 107 13.16 12.97 -19.60
C HIS A 107 12.32 12.21 -20.64
N THR A 108 11.58 11.18 -20.22
CA THR A 108 10.74 10.34 -21.09
C THR A 108 9.34 10.20 -20.47
N ASP A 109 8.70 9.03 -20.63
CA ASP A 109 7.31 8.80 -20.21
C ASP A 109 7.16 8.39 -18.73
N LEU A 110 8.22 8.46 -17.93
CA LEU A 110 8.22 8.06 -16.51
C LEU A 110 7.78 6.60 -16.25
N ARG A 111 7.83 5.75 -17.28
CA ARG A 111 7.40 4.34 -17.23
C ARG A 111 8.59 3.38 -17.33
N PHE A 112 8.56 2.35 -16.51
CA PHE A 112 9.55 1.27 -16.51
C PHE A 112 8.86 -0.05 -16.17
N GLY A 113 9.43 -1.17 -16.58
CA GLY A 113 8.91 -2.50 -16.28
C GLY A 113 9.47 -3.02 -14.97
N VAL A 114 8.62 -3.54 -14.09
CA VAL A 114 9.05 -4.33 -12.92
C VAL A 114 8.90 -5.80 -13.26
N ILE A 115 10.00 -6.55 -13.13
CA ILE A 115 10.03 -8.01 -13.30
C ILE A 115 10.47 -8.65 -11.99
N TYR A 116 9.85 -9.78 -11.64
CA TYR A 116 10.23 -10.52 -10.45
C TYR A 116 11.53 -11.28 -10.71
N THR A 117 12.45 -11.25 -9.74
CA THR A 117 13.64 -12.10 -9.74
C THR A 117 13.72 -12.85 -8.41
N ASP A 118 13.80 -14.17 -8.50
CA ASP A 118 14.05 -15.01 -7.33
C ASP A 118 15.56 -15.11 -7.12
N ALA A 119 16.06 -14.81 -5.93
CA ALA A 119 17.49 -14.92 -5.62
C ALA A 119 18.01 -16.37 -5.75
N ALA A 120 17.11 -17.36 -5.64
CA ALA A 120 17.44 -18.78 -5.77
C ALA A 120 17.33 -19.31 -7.21
N ALA A 121 16.71 -18.56 -8.15
CA ALA A 121 16.56 -18.97 -9.53
C ALA A 121 17.50 -18.18 -10.45
N SER A 122 18.06 -18.84 -11.45
CA SER A 122 18.90 -18.18 -12.45
C SER A 122 18.05 -17.43 -13.48
N GLY A 123 17.50 -16.28 -13.10
CA GLY A 123 16.88 -15.36 -14.05
C GLY A 123 15.64 -14.64 -13.53
N ALA A 124 15.34 -13.51 -14.17
CA ALA A 124 14.10 -12.78 -13.95
C ALA A 124 12.93 -13.40 -14.76
N THR A 125 11.71 -13.19 -14.30
CA THR A 125 10.51 -13.71 -14.95
C THR A 125 10.20 -13.00 -16.27
N ALA A 126 9.49 -13.71 -17.15
CA ALA A 126 9.12 -13.18 -18.46
C ALA A 126 7.91 -12.24 -18.41
N VAL A 127 7.10 -12.26 -17.35
CA VAL A 127 5.93 -11.40 -17.19
C VAL A 127 6.17 -10.43 -16.04
N GLY A 128 5.88 -9.16 -16.30
CA GLY A 128 6.01 -8.08 -15.33
C GLY A 128 4.84 -7.10 -15.41
N CYS A 129 4.94 -6.03 -14.62
CA CYS A 129 3.97 -4.93 -14.62
C CYS A 129 4.70 -3.60 -14.79
N VAL A 130 4.13 -2.71 -15.60
CA VAL A 130 4.68 -1.36 -15.78
C VAL A 130 4.46 -0.55 -14.51
N GLY A 131 5.53 0.00 -13.96
CA GLY A 131 5.49 1.04 -12.95
C GLY A 131 5.56 2.41 -13.62
N GLU A 132 4.58 3.26 -13.33
CA GLU A 132 4.61 4.68 -13.67
C GLU A 132 5.00 5.48 -12.43
N VAL A 133 6.00 6.36 -12.55
CA VAL A 133 6.41 7.25 -11.44
C VAL A 133 5.36 8.35 -11.26
N ILE A 134 4.63 8.30 -10.14
CA ILE A 134 3.61 9.32 -9.80
C ILE A 134 4.18 10.42 -8.89
N LYS A 135 5.26 10.14 -8.16
CA LYS A 135 6.01 11.12 -7.37
C LYS A 135 7.48 10.72 -7.31
N HIS A 136 8.37 11.68 -7.40
CA HIS A 136 9.80 11.46 -7.20
C HIS A 136 10.42 12.56 -6.33
N GLU A 137 11.44 12.19 -5.57
CA GLU A 137 12.23 13.08 -4.73
C GLU A 137 13.71 12.73 -4.92
N ARG A 138 14.53 13.72 -5.28
CA ARG A 138 15.99 13.55 -5.31
C ARG A 138 16.52 13.81 -3.89
N LEU A 139 17.19 12.80 -3.35
CA LEU A 139 17.83 12.83 -2.04
C LEU A 139 19.27 13.34 -2.18
N ALA A 140 19.94 13.54 -1.04
CA ALA A 140 21.39 13.71 -1.01
C ALA A 140 22.11 12.51 -1.67
N ASP A 141 23.27 12.77 -2.28
CA ASP A 141 24.11 11.78 -2.97
C ASP A 141 23.53 11.21 -4.28
N ASP A 142 22.66 11.97 -4.95
CA ASP A 142 22.00 11.57 -6.21
C ASP A 142 21.15 10.30 -6.11
N ARG A 143 20.70 9.98 -4.90
CA ARG A 143 19.72 8.92 -4.68
C ARG A 143 18.32 9.44 -4.98
N PHE A 144 17.40 8.54 -5.31
CA PHE A 144 16.00 8.90 -5.55
C PHE A 144 15.09 8.12 -4.60
N PHE A 145 14.03 8.78 -4.17
CA PHE A 145 12.85 8.12 -3.62
C PHE A 145 11.70 8.30 -4.61
N LEU A 146 11.10 7.20 -5.03
CA LEU A 146 10.00 7.18 -6.00
C LEU A 146 8.76 6.61 -5.33
N ILE A 147 7.60 7.16 -5.66
CA ILE A 147 6.32 6.49 -5.50
C ILE A 147 5.84 6.16 -6.91
N CYS A 148 5.61 4.89 -7.16
CA CYS A 148 5.16 4.37 -8.45
C CYS A 148 3.76 3.76 -8.32
N LYS A 149 3.00 3.77 -9.41
CA LYS A 149 1.74 3.05 -9.54
C LYS A 149 1.88 1.99 -10.64
N GLY A 150 1.44 0.77 -10.35
CA GLY A 150 1.34 -0.29 -11.34
C GLY A 150 0.27 0.04 -12.37
N GLN A 151 0.60 -0.16 -13.64
CA GLN A 151 -0.28 0.03 -14.78
C GLN A 151 -0.56 -1.33 -15.44
N GLU A 152 -0.24 -1.50 -16.71
CA GLU A 152 -0.52 -2.73 -17.44
C GLU A 152 0.53 -3.81 -17.19
N ARG A 153 0.14 -5.06 -17.46
CA ARG A 153 1.08 -6.18 -17.51
C ARG A 153 1.73 -6.24 -18.88
N PHE A 154 2.94 -6.77 -18.92
CA PHE A 154 3.67 -7.00 -20.16
C PHE A 154 4.39 -8.35 -20.11
N ARG A 155 4.70 -8.87 -21.29
CA ARG A 155 5.56 -10.03 -21.49
C ARG A 155 6.84 -9.60 -22.21
N VAL A 156 7.98 -9.98 -21.66
CA VAL A 156 9.30 -9.79 -22.26
C VAL A 156 9.42 -10.71 -23.47
N THR A 157 9.62 -10.11 -24.64
CA THR A 157 9.86 -10.86 -25.89
C THR A 157 11.34 -11.07 -26.12
N LYS A 158 12.16 -10.02 -25.91
CA LYS A 158 13.60 -10.06 -26.15
C LYS A 158 14.34 -9.03 -25.31
N LEU A 159 15.48 -9.41 -24.75
CA LEU A 159 16.39 -8.45 -24.12
C LEU A 159 17.13 -7.65 -25.20
N VAL A 160 16.98 -6.33 -25.20
CA VAL A 160 17.60 -5.40 -26.16
C VAL A 160 18.96 -4.98 -25.66
N ARG A 161 19.07 -4.67 -24.36
CA ARG A 161 20.30 -4.15 -23.75
C ARG A 161 20.42 -4.56 -22.29
N THR A 162 21.65 -4.78 -21.83
CA THR A 162 21.96 -5.18 -20.44
C THR A 162 22.66 -4.10 -19.62
N LYS A 163 23.35 -3.15 -20.25
CA LYS A 163 24.16 -2.12 -19.58
C LYS A 163 23.73 -0.70 -20.00
N PRO A 164 23.74 0.28 -19.08
CA PRO A 164 24.04 0.12 -17.65
C PRO A 164 22.88 -0.53 -16.87
N TYR A 165 21.67 -0.56 -17.44
CA TYR A 165 20.48 -1.24 -16.91
C TYR A 165 19.79 -2.02 -18.03
N LEU A 166 18.90 -2.94 -17.65
CA LEU A 166 18.17 -3.80 -18.60
C LEU A 166 17.16 -2.99 -19.40
N VAL A 167 17.09 -3.27 -20.69
CA VAL A 167 16.04 -2.79 -21.60
C VAL A 167 15.57 -3.98 -22.41
N ALA A 168 14.27 -4.17 -22.52
CA ALA A 168 13.69 -5.26 -23.28
C ALA A 168 12.59 -4.77 -24.22
N ALA A 169 12.46 -5.47 -25.34
CA ALA A 169 11.28 -5.44 -26.18
C ALA A 169 10.18 -6.24 -25.49
N VAL A 170 9.01 -5.61 -25.31
CA VAL A 170 7.87 -6.18 -24.60
C VAL A 170 6.60 -6.12 -25.45
N THR A 171 5.67 -7.04 -25.16
CA THR A 171 4.28 -7.04 -25.66
C THR A 171 3.30 -6.90 -24.50
N TRP A 172 2.22 -6.17 -24.70
CA TRP A 172 1.18 -5.97 -23.68
C TRP A 172 0.44 -7.28 -23.37
N LEU A 173 0.17 -7.51 -22.09
CA LEU A 173 -0.51 -8.73 -21.61
C LEU A 173 -1.91 -8.40 -21.09
N GLU A 174 -2.90 -8.70 -21.90
CA GLU A 174 -4.32 -8.50 -21.61
C GLU A 174 -4.98 -9.79 -21.11
N ASP A 175 -6.05 -9.66 -20.33
CA ASP A 175 -6.86 -10.81 -19.95
C ASP A 175 -7.71 -11.26 -21.14
N ARG A 176 -7.73 -12.57 -21.38
CA ARG A 176 -8.58 -13.21 -22.37
C ARG A 176 -9.97 -13.44 -21.77
N PRO A 177 -11.03 -13.40 -22.58
CA PRO A 177 -12.34 -13.80 -22.12
C PRO A 177 -12.29 -15.26 -21.65
N SER A 178 -12.93 -15.54 -20.51
CA SER A 178 -12.96 -16.88 -19.92
C SER A 178 -13.54 -17.89 -20.90
N SER A 179 -12.86 -19.02 -21.11
CA SER A 179 -13.27 -20.04 -22.09
C SER A 179 -14.36 -21.01 -21.60
N GLY A 180 -14.95 -20.79 -20.42
CA GLY A 180 -15.88 -21.72 -19.77
C GLY A 180 -17.19 -21.09 -19.28
N GLU A 181 -18.09 -21.91 -18.73
CA GLU A 181 -19.45 -21.56 -18.25
C GLU A 181 -19.51 -20.62 -17.03
N VAL A 182 -18.45 -19.87 -16.72
CA VAL A 182 -18.52 -18.87 -15.65
C VAL A 182 -19.33 -17.68 -16.18
N LYS A 183 -20.66 -17.77 -16.04
CA LYS A 183 -21.59 -16.73 -16.50
C LYS A 183 -21.57 -15.50 -15.59
N ASP A 184 -21.10 -15.65 -14.35
CA ASP A 184 -21.11 -14.59 -13.34
C ASP A 184 -19.74 -14.44 -12.65
N LEU A 185 -18.91 -13.53 -13.15
CA LEU A 185 -17.63 -13.16 -12.53
C LEU A 185 -17.83 -12.37 -11.22
N ASP A 186 -18.96 -11.68 -11.09
CA ASP A 186 -19.26 -10.87 -9.91
C ASP A 186 -19.51 -11.76 -8.71
N ALA A 187 -20.27 -12.85 -8.87
CA ALA A 187 -20.47 -13.84 -7.82
C ALA A 187 -19.16 -14.45 -7.31
N VAL A 188 -18.21 -14.75 -8.20
CA VAL A 188 -16.89 -15.29 -7.81
C VAL A 188 -16.07 -14.21 -7.08
N ALA A 189 -16.13 -12.96 -7.52
CA ALA A 189 -15.45 -11.85 -6.86
C ALA A 189 -16.02 -11.59 -5.45
N ASP A 190 -17.34 -11.67 -5.28
CA ASP A 190 -18.01 -11.49 -3.99
C ASP A 190 -17.62 -12.58 -2.98
N ASP A 191 -17.51 -13.83 -3.45
CA ASP A 191 -16.98 -14.95 -2.65
C ASP A 191 -15.54 -14.68 -2.18
N VAL A 192 -14.67 -14.21 -3.08
CA VAL A 192 -13.28 -13.85 -2.75
C VAL A 192 -13.26 -12.71 -1.72
N GLU A 193 -14.10 -11.69 -1.90
CA GLU A 193 -14.22 -10.59 -0.95
C GLU A 193 -14.62 -11.07 0.44
N MET A 194 -15.61 -11.98 0.53
CA MET A 194 -16.03 -12.58 1.79
C MET A 194 -14.87 -13.28 2.50
N HIS A 195 -14.15 -14.17 1.80
CA HIS A 195 -13.00 -14.87 2.38
C HIS A 195 -11.90 -13.90 2.81
N MET A 196 -11.62 -12.86 2.04
CA MET A 196 -10.63 -11.84 2.39
C MET A 196 -11.02 -11.09 3.67
N LYS A 197 -12.29 -10.71 3.81
CA LYS A 197 -12.83 -10.08 5.05
C LYS A 197 -12.64 -10.98 6.26
N ASP A 198 -12.87 -12.29 6.12
CA ASP A 198 -12.72 -13.23 7.23
C ASP A 198 -11.26 -13.42 7.65
N VAL A 199 -10.34 -13.50 6.68
CA VAL A 199 -8.90 -13.54 6.98
C VAL A 199 -8.46 -12.25 7.67
N ILE A 200 -8.93 -11.07 7.23
CA ILE A 200 -8.63 -9.78 7.89
C ILE A 200 -9.12 -9.78 9.33
N ARG A 201 -10.39 -10.13 9.56
CA ARG A 201 -11.01 -10.15 10.89
C ARG A 201 -10.25 -11.06 11.84
N LEU A 202 -9.92 -12.27 11.40
CA LEU A 202 -9.23 -13.25 12.22
C LEU A 202 -7.78 -12.85 12.51
N SER A 203 -7.06 -12.34 11.50
CA SER A 203 -5.69 -11.83 11.64
C SER A 203 -5.63 -10.65 12.62
N ASN A 204 -6.57 -9.70 12.54
CA ASN A 204 -6.63 -8.56 13.46
C ASN A 204 -6.90 -9.00 14.91
N ARG A 205 -7.81 -9.97 15.09
CA ARG A 205 -8.12 -10.55 16.40
C ARG A 205 -6.91 -11.21 17.04
N LEU A 206 -6.14 -11.98 16.29
CA LEU A 206 -4.91 -12.62 16.77
C LEU A 206 -3.84 -11.60 17.14
N ASN A 207 -3.71 -10.53 16.35
CA ASN A 207 -2.71 -9.49 16.59
C ASN A 207 -3.09 -8.47 17.69
N GLY A 208 -4.20 -8.66 18.40
CA GLY A 208 -4.66 -7.77 19.48
C GLY A 208 -5.02 -6.35 19.03
N LYS A 209 -5.16 -6.13 17.71
CA LYS A 209 -5.52 -4.82 17.16
C LYS A 209 -7.05 -4.67 17.20
N GLN A 210 -7.56 -4.10 18.30
CA GLN A 210 -8.94 -3.61 18.31
C GLN A 210 -9.08 -2.54 17.23
N THR A 211 -10.01 -2.74 16.31
CA THR A 211 -10.04 -1.98 15.06
C THR A 211 -11.16 -0.95 15.14
N GLU A 212 -10.83 0.33 15.37
CA GLU A 212 -11.75 1.46 15.07
C GLU A 212 -12.05 1.58 13.55
N LYS A 213 -11.43 0.74 12.72
CA LYS A 213 -11.51 0.72 11.24
C LYS A 213 -12.45 -0.33 10.66
N ASP A 214 -13.46 -0.79 11.38
CA ASP A 214 -14.47 -1.71 10.81
C ASP A 214 -15.19 -1.11 9.58
N LYS A 215 -15.21 0.24 9.47
CA LYS A 215 -15.72 0.95 8.29
C LYS A 215 -14.87 0.74 7.03
N GLU A 216 -13.55 0.59 7.13
CA GLU A 216 -12.67 0.37 5.96
C GLU A 216 -12.76 -1.07 5.42
N ILE A 217 -13.21 -2.03 6.24
CA ILE A 217 -13.31 -3.45 5.87
C ILE A 217 -14.66 -3.76 5.20
N ARG A 218 -15.66 -2.88 5.30
CA ARG A 218 -17.03 -3.19 4.86
C ARG A 218 -17.16 -3.33 3.34
N ASP A 219 -16.41 -2.56 2.58
CA ASP A 219 -16.37 -2.60 1.11
C ASP A 219 -14.91 -2.58 0.63
N LEU A 220 -14.31 -3.77 0.51
CA LEU A 220 -12.94 -3.92 0.00
C LEU A 220 -12.91 -3.74 -1.50
N ARG A 221 -14.01 -4.09 -2.16
CA ARG A 221 -14.15 -4.03 -3.61
C ARG A 221 -14.28 -2.59 -4.10
N LYS A 222 -14.78 -1.63 -3.32
CA LYS A 222 -14.84 -0.19 -3.68
C LYS A 222 -15.41 0.06 -5.09
N ASN A 223 -16.40 -0.72 -5.53
CA ASN A 223 -16.95 -0.71 -6.90
C ASN A 223 -15.95 -1.11 -8.01
N LEU A 224 -14.89 -1.86 -7.69
CA LEU A 224 -13.97 -2.45 -8.67
C LEU A 224 -14.68 -3.57 -9.44
N PHE A 225 -14.52 -3.57 -10.76
CA PHE A 225 -14.86 -4.73 -11.59
C PHE A 225 -14.02 -5.96 -11.21
N PRO A 226 -14.47 -7.19 -11.52
CA PRO A 226 -13.80 -8.42 -11.11
C PRO A 226 -12.31 -8.49 -11.49
N THR A 227 -11.94 -7.99 -12.68
CA THR A 227 -10.55 -8.01 -13.16
C THR A 227 -9.63 -7.11 -12.31
N PRO A 228 -9.85 -5.79 -12.18
CA PRO A 228 -9.09 -4.97 -11.24
C PRO A 228 -9.10 -5.48 -9.79
N PHE A 229 -10.24 -6.03 -9.33
CA PHE A 229 -10.34 -6.59 -7.98
C PHE A 229 -9.40 -7.78 -7.78
N SER A 230 -9.28 -8.69 -8.75
CA SER A 230 -8.34 -9.80 -8.68
C SER A 230 -6.88 -9.31 -8.54
N PHE A 231 -6.45 -8.31 -9.33
CA PHE A 231 -5.11 -7.74 -9.15
C PHE A 231 -4.90 -7.09 -7.78
N PHE A 232 -5.94 -6.42 -7.24
CA PHE A 232 -5.90 -5.89 -5.89
C PHE A 232 -5.70 -7.01 -4.86
N VAL A 233 -6.48 -8.09 -4.93
CA VAL A 233 -6.37 -9.23 -4.01
C VAL A 233 -4.99 -9.89 -4.11
N GLY A 234 -4.52 -10.20 -5.31
CA GLY A 234 -3.18 -10.75 -5.54
C GLY A 234 -2.06 -9.87 -4.98
N SER A 235 -2.20 -8.55 -5.04
CA SER A 235 -1.23 -7.62 -4.44
C SER A 235 -1.11 -7.73 -2.91
N LYS A 236 -2.11 -8.30 -2.22
CA LYS A 236 -2.13 -8.43 -0.75
C LYS A 236 -1.47 -9.69 -0.22
N PHE A 237 -1.07 -10.63 -1.08
CA PHE A 237 -0.37 -11.86 -0.69
C PHE A 237 1.11 -11.60 -0.34
N GLU A 238 1.35 -10.76 0.67
CA GLU A 238 2.67 -10.45 1.18
C GLU A 238 3.40 -11.70 1.68
N GLY A 239 4.71 -11.77 1.43
CA GLY A 239 5.55 -12.91 1.82
C GLY A 239 5.39 -14.16 0.94
N ALA A 240 4.61 -14.09 -0.14
CA ALA A 240 4.47 -15.16 -1.12
C ALA A 240 4.71 -14.68 -2.56
N PRO A 241 5.91 -14.15 -2.88
CA PRO A 241 6.20 -13.57 -4.19
C PRO A 241 6.03 -14.57 -5.34
N ARG A 242 6.26 -15.87 -5.10
CA ARG A 242 6.01 -16.92 -6.10
C ARG A 242 4.53 -17.09 -6.43
N GLU A 243 3.66 -17.01 -5.43
CA GLU A 243 2.21 -17.08 -5.64
C GLU A 243 1.71 -15.81 -6.31
N GLN A 244 2.20 -14.65 -5.88
CA GLN A 244 1.94 -13.37 -6.53
C GLN A 244 2.33 -13.39 -8.01
N GLN A 245 3.50 -13.92 -8.34
CA GLN A 245 3.95 -14.02 -9.72
C GLN A 245 3.04 -14.95 -10.52
N ALA A 246 2.67 -16.10 -9.97
CA ALA A 246 1.76 -17.03 -10.62
C ALA A 246 0.39 -16.39 -10.91
N LEU A 247 -0.12 -15.56 -10.01
CA LEU A 247 -1.38 -14.81 -10.21
C LEU A 247 -1.26 -13.70 -11.26
N LEU A 248 -0.12 -13.00 -11.29
CA LEU A 248 0.16 -11.97 -12.29
C LEU A 248 0.21 -12.57 -13.71
N GLU A 249 0.72 -13.80 -13.84
CA GLU A 249 0.87 -14.53 -15.10
C GLU A 249 -0.42 -15.12 -15.66
N LEU A 250 -1.47 -15.30 -14.84
CA LEU A 250 -2.76 -15.81 -15.32
C LEU A 250 -3.41 -14.82 -16.27
N GLU A 251 -3.86 -15.28 -17.43
CA GLU A 251 -4.52 -14.46 -18.47
C GLU A 251 -6.06 -14.57 -18.41
N ASP A 252 -6.61 -15.24 -17.40
CA ASP A 252 -8.07 -15.43 -17.20
C ASP A 252 -8.46 -14.98 -15.79
N THR A 253 -9.33 -13.98 -15.69
CA THR A 253 -9.81 -13.40 -14.43
C THR A 253 -10.54 -14.42 -13.56
N ALA A 254 -11.37 -15.30 -14.14
CA ALA A 254 -12.09 -16.32 -13.38
C ALA A 254 -11.13 -17.35 -12.78
N VAL A 255 -10.08 -17.71 -13.51
CA VAL A 255 -9.04 -18.62 -13.00
C VAL A 255 -8.25 -17.93 -11.89
N ARG A 256 -7.90 -16.64 -12.05
CA ARG A 256 -7.19 -15.85 -11.04
C ARG A 256 -7.98 -15.76 -9.74
N LEU A 257 -9.25 -15.34 -9.80
CA LEU A 257 -10.12 -15.24 -8.63
C LEU A 257 -10.33 -16.58 -7.92
N ARG A 258 -10.49 -17.69 -8.67
CA ARG A 258 -10.62 -19.03 -8.06
C ARG A 258 -9.36 -19.46 -7.32
N ARG A 259 -8.18 -19.16 -7.88
CA ARG A 259 -6.89 -19.45 -7.22
C ARG A 259 -6.68 -18.58 -5.98
N GLU A 260 -7.09 -17.31 -6.03
CA GLU A 260 -7.09 -16.42 -4.87
C GLU A 260 -8.04 -16.91 -3.78
N LYS A 261 -9.26 -17.33 -4.13
CA LYS A 261 -10.24 -17.92 -3.20
C LYS A 261 -9.64 -19.11 -2.46
N GLU A 262 -9.02 -20.04 -3.17
CA GLU A 262 -8.41 -21.22 -2.57
C GLU A 262 -7.24 -20.86 -1.64
N THR A 263 -6.42 -19.90 -2.04
CA THR A 263 -5.32 -19.39 -1.20
C THR A 263 -5.83 -18.75 0.08
N LEU A 264 -6.87 -17.92 0.00
CA LEU A 264 -7.51 -17.28 1.15
C LEU A 264 -8.18 -18.31 2.07
N ARG A 265 -8.86 -19.31 1.51
CA ARG A 265 -9.47 -20.40 2.28
C ARG A 265 -8.42 -21.16 3.08
N ASN A 266 -7.29 -21.49 2.47
CA ASN A 266 -6.19 -22.17 3.14
C ASN A 266 -5.56 -21.32 4.24
N ALA A 267 -5.40 -20.01 4.01
CA ALA A 267 -4.96 -19.07 5.04
C ALA A 267 -5.96 -19.00 6.22
N LEU A 268 -7.26 -18.96 5.93
CA LEU A 268 -8.31 -18.94 6.95
C LEU A 268 -8.30 -20.21 7.81
N ASN A 269 -8.15 -21.38 7.18
CA ASN A 269 -8.03 -22.66 7.89
C ASN A 269 -6.82 -22.64 8.84
N TYR A 270 -5.67 -22.15 8.37
CA TYR A 270 -4.46 -22.03 9.18
C TYR A 270 -4.65 -21.06 10.37
N LEU A 271 -5.19 -19.87 10.13
CA LEU A 271 -5.44 -18.89 11.18
C LEU A 271 -6.47 -19.38 12.20
N THR A 272 -7.48 -20.13 11.75
CA THR A 272 -8.49 -20.73 12.64
C THR A 272 -7.84 -21.74 13.57
N ALA A 273 -7.01 -22.63 13.02
CA ALA A 273 -6.22 -23.56 13.81
C ALA A 273 -5.28 -22.83 14.80
N ALA A 274 -4.53 -21.83 14.34
CA ALA A 274 -3.64 -21.03 15.19
C ALA A 274 -4.40 -20.35 16.35
N SER A 275 -5.58 -19.81 16.08
CA SER A 275 -6.42 -19.17 17.10
C SER A 275 -6.92 -20.13 18.19
N ALA A 276 -7.19 -21.39 17.84
CA ALA A 276 -7.58 -22.40 18.82
C ALA A 276 -6.40 -22.75 19.76
N PHE A 277 -5.18 -22.85 19.23
CA PHE A 277 -3.98 -23.10 20.04
C PHE A 277 -3.65 -21.95 21.00
N GLU A 278 -3.77 -20.70 20.57
CA GLU A 278 -3.59 -19.55 21.46
C GLU A 278 -4.64 -19.50 22.59
N GLY A 279 -5.88 -19.91 22.31
CA GLY A 279 -6.93 -20.02 23.33
C GLY A 279 -6.56 -21.03 24.43
N VAL A 280 -6.16 -22.23 24.03
CA VAL A 280 -5.80 -23.32 24.96
C VAL A 280 -4.58 -22.96 25.81
N THR A 281 -3.55 -22.36 25.20
CA THR A 281 -2.35 -21.96 25.93
C THR A 281 -2.62 -20.86 26.96
N ARG A 282 -3.47 -19.88 26.63
CA ARG A 282 -3.90 -18.84 27.59
C ARG A 282 -4.72 -19.42 28.73
N GLU A 283 -5.62 -20.37 28.44
CA GLU A 283 -6.43 -21.03 29.47
C GLU A 283 -5.54 -21.85 30.43
N GLN A 284 -4.58 -22.61 29.90
CA GLN A 284 -3.62 -23.35 30.72
C GLN A 284 -2.74 -22.42 31.56
N GLN A 285 -2.28 -21.30 31.01
CA GLN A 285 -1.53 -20.28 31.76
C GLN A 285 -2.37 -19.67 32.89
N ALA A 286 -3.64 -19.33 32.63
CA ALA A 286 -4.53 -18.76 33.63
C ALA A 286 -4.83 -19.75 34.78
N LEU A 287 -5.01 -21.03 34.47
CA LEU A 287 -5.19 -22.08 35.48
C LEU A 287 -3.94 -22.23 36.36
N LEU A 288 -2.75 -22.24 35.76
CA LEU A 288 -1.48 -22.29 36.50
C LEU A 288 -1.28 -21.05 37.40
N GLU A 289 -1.66 -19.87 36.93
CA GLU A 289 -1.61 -18.64 37.73
C GLU A 289 -2.60 -18.68 38.90
N LEU A 290 -3.83 -19.14 38.68
CA LEU A 290 -4.83 -19.32 39.74
C LEU A 290 -4.35 -20.29 40.81
N GLU A 291 -3.74 -21.40 40.42
CA GLU A 291 -3.17 -22.38 41.33
C GLU A 291 -1.99 -21.80 42.11
N ALA A 292 -1.10 -21.06 41.45
CA ALA A 292 0.01 -20.38 42.11
C ALA A 292 -0.46 -19.34 43.14
N VAL A 293 -1.53 -18.59 42.84
CA VAL A 293 -2.15 -17.64 43.78
C VAL A 293 -2.76 -18.36 44.97
N ARG A 294 -3.47 -19.48 44.74
CA ARG A 294 -4.05 -20.30 45.81
C ARG A 294 -2.96 -20.83 46.75
N LEU A 295 -1.90 -21.40 46.20
CA LEU A 295 -0.77 -21.93 46.99
C LEU A 295 -0.04 -20.82 47.77
N ARG A 296 0.10 -19.62 47.21
CA ARG A 296 0.68 -18.47 47.95
C ARG A 296 -0.16 -18.09 49.16
N ARG A 297 -1.49 -18.01 49.01
CA ARG A 297 -2.41 -17.71 50.13
C ARG A 297 -2.32 -18.77 51.22
N GLU A 298 -2.31 -20.05 50.83
CA GLU A 298 -2.20 -21.16 51.77
C GLU A 298 -0.85 -21.18 52.50
N LYS A 299 0.25 -20.89 51.80
CA LYS A 299 1.56 -20.75 52.45
C LYS A 299 1.58 -19.60 53.47
N GLU A 300 0.90 -18.51 53.17
CA GLU A 300 0.82 -17.34 54.05
C GLU A 300 -0.04 -17.59 55.28
N THR A 301 -1.18 -18.29 55.13
CA THR A 301 -2.00 -18.71 56.29
C THR A 301 -1.25 -19.67 57.20
N LEU A 302 -0.54 -20.66 56.65
CA LEU A 302 0.29 -21.59 57.42
C LEU A 302 1.44 -20.86 58.13
N ARG A 303 2.09 -19.91 57.46
CA ARG A 303 3.15 -19.09 58.07
C ARG A 303 2.63 -18.25 59.24
N ASN A 304 1.44 -17.65 59.10
CA ASN A 304 0.82 -16.89 60.18
C ASN A 304 0.46 -17.80 61.36
N ALA A 305 -0.13 -18.98 61.11
CA ALA A 305 -0.44 -19.95 62.15
C ALA A 305 0.82 -20.41 62.92
N LEU A 306 1.92 -20.66 62.20
CA LEU A 306 3.20 -21.02 62.82
C LEU A 306 3.75 -19.89 63.70
N ASN A 307 3.67 -18.64 63.24
CA ASN A 307 4.07 -17.48 64.04
C ASN A 307 3.26 -17.36 65.33
N TYR A 308 1.94 -17.58 65.27
CA TYR A 308 1.08 -17.59 66.46
C TYR A 308 1.46 -18.69 67.45
N LEU A 309 1.70 -19.91 66.98
CA LEU A 309 2.13 -21.03 67.84
C LEU A 309 3.49 -20.75 68.50
N THR A 310 4.42 -20.16 67.74
CA THR A 310 5.76 -19.80 68.25
C THR A 310 5.65 -18.72 69.33
N ALA A 311 4.81 -17.70 69.13
CA ALA A 311 4.54 -16.67 70.13
C ALA A 311 3.86 -17.24 71.38
N ALA A 312 2.90 -18.15 71.22
CA ALA A 312 2.23 -18.81 72.34
C ALA A 312 3.17 -19.70 73.17
N SER A 313 4.13 -20.37 72.54
CA SER A 313 5.19 -21.12 73.23
C SER A 313 6.10 -20.20 74.05
N ALA A 314 6.52 -19.07 73.46
CA ALA A 314 7.39 -18.10 74.14
C ALA A 314 6.74 -17.47 75.38
N VAL A 315 5.41 -17.31 75.38
CA VAL A 315 4.65 -16.83 76.57
C VAL A 315 4.60 -17.90 77.67
N LYS A 316 4.60 -19.19 77.30
CA LYS A 316 4.55 -20.31 78.25
C LYS A 316 5.87 -20.51 79.01
N ASP A 317 7.00 -20.17 78.39
CA ASP A 317 8.33 -20.24 79.01
C ASP A 317 8.62 -19.06 79.98
N VAL A 318 7.81 -17.98 79.93
CA VAL A 318 7.96 -16.81 80.82
C VAL A 318 7.22 -16.97 82.15
N PHE A 319 6.29 -17.94 82.26
CA PHE A 319 5.58 -18.26 83.51
C PHE A 319 5.63 -19.76 83.81
N PRO A 320 6.72 -20.27 84.44
CA PRO A 320 6.73 -21.64 84.93
C PRO A 320 5.72 -21.76 86.09
N SER A 321 4.79 -22.70 85.97
CA SER A 321 3.82 -23.05 87.01
C SER A 321 4.53 -23.32 88.33
N SER A 322 4.24 -22.47 89.33
CA SER A 322 4.53 -22.72 90.76
C SER A 322 3.33 -23.39 91.41
#